data_AF-A0A3R9FSS1-F1
#
_entry.id   AF-A0A3R9FSS1-F1
#
_cell.length_a   1.000
_cell.length_b   1.000
_cell.length_c   1.000
_cell.angle_alpha   90.00
_cell.angle_beta   90.00
_cell.angle_gamma   90.00
#
_symmetry.space_group_name_H-M   'P 1'
#
loop_
_entity.id
_entity.type
_entity.pdbx_description
1 polymer ?
#
loop_
_entity_poly.entity_id
_entity_poly.type
_entity_poly.pdbx_seq_one_letter_code
_entity_poly.pdbx_strand_id
1 'polypeptide(L)' 'MADVSKNLKVYTTYGPKSARGTKPAIVAKMIEKAKRPLFVVGSEVLEEKLLARAQAIAKKGIPVAATGHSIKGFIDEEG' A
#
# COMPACT_ATOMS: atom_id res chain seq x y z
N MET A 1 -7.90 16.84 1.99
CA MET A 1 -6.84 15.80 2.05
C MET A 1 -6.58 15.49 3.52
N ALA A 2 -6.71 14.23 3.94
CA ALA A 2 -6.58 13.89 5.37
C ALA A 2 -5.12 14.04 5.85
N ASP A 3 -4.93 14.58 7.06
CA ASP A 3 -3.63 14.60 7.72
C ASP A 3 -3.34 13.23 8.33
N VAL A 4 -2.47 12.48 7.66
CA VAL A 4 -2.02 11.13 8.05
C VAL A 4 -0.67 11.15 8.79
N SER A 5 -0.06 12.32 8.97
CA SER A 5 1.23 12.45 9.68
C SER A 5 1.10 12.67 11.19
N LYS A 6 -0.12 12.95 11.67
CA LYS A 6 -0.40 13.36 13.05
C LYS A 6 -0.29 12.27 14.12
N ASN A 7 -0.49 11.00 13.77
CA ASN A 7 -0.45 9.89 14.74
C ASN A 7 0.66 8.90 14.37
N LEU A 8 1.69 8.84 15.21
CA LEU A 8 2.85 7.95 15.10
C LEU A 8 3.06 7.12 16.39
N LYS A 9 2.00 6.96 17.19
CA LYS A 9 2.08 6.18 18.44
C LYS A 9 2.32 4.71 18.11
N VAL A 10 3.19 4.07 18.88
CA VAL A 10 3.47 2.63 18.81
C VAL A 10 3.33 2.03 20.20
N TYR A 11 2.89 0.78 20.28
CA TYR A 11 2.75 0.07 21.56
C TYR A 11 4.12 -0.29 22.15
N THR A 12 5.03 -0.76 21.30
CA THR A 12 6.43 -1.08 21.63
C THR A 12 7.37 -0.60 20.53
N THR A 13 8.63 -0.32 20.86
CA THR A 13 9.64 0.15 19.89
C THR A 13 10.64 -0.96 19.59
N TYR A 14 10.96 -1.17 18.31
CA TYR A 14 12.02 -2.10 17.88
C TYR A 14 13.45 -1.55 18.07
N GLY A 15 13.59 -0.26 18.41
CA GLY A 15 14.88 0.42 18.59
C GLY A 15 14.78 1.93 18.36
N PRO A 16 15.92 2.64 18.31
CA PRO A 16 15.95 4.10 18.18
C PRO A 16 15.55 4.63 16.79
N LYS A 17 15.50 3.77 15.77
CA LYS A 17 15.14 4.16 14.40
C LYS A 17 13.71 3.70 14.08
N SER A 18 12.88 4.63 13.62
CA SER A 18 11.49 4.37 13.20
C SER A 18 11.16 5.06 11.87
N ALA A 19 10.04 4.66 11.26
CA ALA A 19 9.57 5.25 10.01
C ALA A 19 9.08 6.70 10.20
N ARG A 20 9.25 7.54 9.17
CA ARG A 20 8.78 8.92 9.18
C ARG A 20 7.34 8.99 8.67
N GLY A 21 6.46 9.65 9.41
CA GLY A 21 5.11 9.98 8.93
C GLY A 21 5.17 10.93 7.73
N THR A 22 4.54 10.55 6.61
CA THR A 22 4.56 11.34 5.37
C THR A 22 3.17 11.59 4.82
N LYS A 23 2.97 12.75 4.20
CA LYS A 23 1.71 13.09 3.52
C LYS A 23 1.52 12.27 2.24
N PRO A 24 0.29 11.96 1.81
CA PRO A 24 0.06 11.09 0.64
C PRO A 24 0.61 11.67 -0.66
N ALA A 25 0.61 12.99 -0.83
CA ALA A 25 1.19 13.67 -1.99
C ALA A 25 2.70 13.39 -2.14
N ILE A 26 3.41 13.29 -1.00
CA ILE A 26 4.85 13.01 -1.00
C ILE A 26 5.07 11.56 -1.42
N VAL A 27 4.25 10.63 -0.91
CA VAL A 27 4.32 9.20 -1.27
C VAL A 27 4.01 9.00 -2.76
N ALA A 28 2.98 9.65 -3.30
CA ALA A 28 2.65 9.59 -4.73
C ALA A 28 3.84 10.02 -5.59
N LYS A 29 4.48 11.16 -5.26
CA LYS A 29 5.67 11.64 -5.96
C LYS A 29 6.87 10.70 -5.82
N MET A 30 7.03 10.03 -4.67
CA MET A 30 8.09 9.03 -4.47
C MET A 30 7.87 7.79 -5.34
N ILE A 31 6.63 7.33 -5.47
CA ILE A 31 6.26 6.19 -6.32
C ILE A 31 6.48 6.57 -7.80
N GLU A 32 6.02 7.74 -8.24
CA GLU A 32 6.22 8.22 -9.62
C GLU A 32 7.70 8.37 -10.00
N LYS A 33 8.54 8.77 -9.04
CA LYS A 33 9.99 8.91 -9.26
C LYS A 33 10.72 7.57 -9.27
N ALA A 34 10.14 6.50 -8.73
CA ALA A 34 10.79 5.20 -8.66
C ALA A 34 10.94 4.60 -10.06
N LYS A 35 12.16 4.21 -10.43
CA LYS A 35 12.43 3.61 -11.76
C LYS A 35 11.74 2.25 -11.95
N ARG A 36 11.65 1.46 -10.87
CA ARG A 36 11.07 0.11 -10.85
C ARG A 36 10.37 -0.12 -9.50
N PRO A 37 9.15 0.44 -9.30
CA PRO A 37 8.38 0.21 -8.07
C PRO A 37 7.85 -1.23 -8.02
N LEU A 38 7.62 -1.75 -6.83
CA LEU A 38 6.93 -3.02 -6.57
C LEU A 38 5.84 -2.78 -5.55
N PHE A 39 4.62 -3.25 -5.84
CA PHE A 39 3.49 -3.13 -4.94
C PHE A 39 3.23 -4.46 -4.23
N VAL A 40 3.70 -4.58 -2.98
CA VAL A 40 3.47 -5.78 -2.16
C VAL A 40 2.13 -5.66 -1.46
N VAL A 41 1.28 -6.67 -1.63
CA VAL A 41 -0.08 -6.69 -1.08
C VAL A 41 -0.25 -7.91 -0.17
N GLY A 42 -0.76 -7.68 1.03
CA GLY A 42 -1.09 -8.73 2.02
C GLY A 42 -2.58 -9.06 2.02
N SER A 43 -2.97 -10.06 2.82
CA SER A 43 -4.36 -10.54 2.91
C SER A 43 -5.35 -9.54 3.51
N GLU A 44 -4.87 -8.53 4.25
CA GLU A 44 -5.72 -7.48 4.85
C GLU A 44 -6.36 -6.55 3.80
N VAL A 45 -5.92 -6.61 2.54
CA VAL A 45 -6.48 -5.81 1.45
C VAL A 45 -7.80 -6.39 0.90
N LEU A 46 -8.22 -7.57 1.36
CA LEU A 46 -9.48 -8.22 0.95
C LEU A 46 -10.75 -7.48 1.41
N GLU A 47 -10.65 -6.43 2.23
CA GLU A 47 -11.77 -5.53 2.50
C GLU A 47 -12.16 -4.76 1.23
N GLU A 48 -13.44 -4.81 0.82
CA GLU A 48 -13.93 -4.27 -0.47
C GLU A 48 -13.39 -2.88 -0.84
N LYS A 49 -13.37 -1.95 0.13
CA LYS A 49 -12.91 -0.57 -0.11
C LYS A 49 -11.40 -0.47 -0.33
N LEU A 50 -10.62 -1.36 0.28
CA LEU A 50 -9.18 -1.41 0.12
C LEU A 50 -8.80 -2.16 -1.15
N LEU A 51 -9.54 -3.20 -1.51
CA LEU A 51 -9.34 -3.96 -2.74
C LEU A 51 -9.50 -3.06 -3.97
N ALA A 52 -10.61 -2.32 -4.06
CA ALA A 52 -10.86 -1.39 -5.16
C ALA A 52 -9.76 -0.33 -5.30
N ARG A 53 -9.22 0.16 -4.18
CA ARG A 53 -8.09 1.12 -4.17
C ARG A 53 -6.78 0.46 -4.61
N ALA A 54 -6.53 -0.77 -4.17
CA ALA A 54 -5.33 -1.52 -4.53
C ALA A 54 -5.31 -1.87 -6.03
N GLN A 55 -6.45 -2.28 -6.59
CA GLN A 55 -6.63 -2.47 -8.04
C GLN A 55 -6.42 -1.16 -8.81
N ALA A 56 -6.96 -0.03 -8.33
CA ALA A 56 -6.76 1.27 -8.96
C ALA A 56 -5.28 1.71 -8.95
N ILE A 57 -4.49 1.32 -7.94
CA ILE A 57 -3.04 1.56 -7.89
C ILE A 57 -2.30 0.61 -8.84
N ALA A 58 -2.67 -0.67 -8.86
CA ALA A 58 -2.08 -1.68 -9.75
C ALA A 58 -2.26 -1.34 -11.23
N LYS A 59 -3.45 -0.84 -11.62
CA LYS A 59 -3.78 -0.38 -12.98
C LYS A 59 -2.88 0.76 -13.49
N LYS A 60 -2.09 1.41 -12.62
CA LYS A 60 -1.09 2.42 -13.02
C LYS A 60 0.23 1.81 -13.55
N GLY A 61 0.29 0.49 -13.75
CA GLY A 61 1.45 -0.20 -14.33
C GLY A 61 2.50 -0.60 -13.30
N ILE A 62 2.14 -0.69 -12.02
CA ILE A 62 3.05 -1.14 -10.96
C ILE A 62 2.87 -2.66 -10.79
N PRO A 63 3.96 -3.47 -10.87
CA PRO A 63 3.87 -4.91 -10.65
C PRO A 63 3.40 -5.20 -9.21
N VAL A 64 2.47 -6.14 -9.07
CA VAL A 64 1.88 -6.52 -7.79
C VAL A 64 2.45 -7.85 -7.31
N ALA A 65 2.98 -7.86 -6.09
CA ALA A 65 3.37 -9.08 -5.38
C ALA A 65 2.29 -9.40 -4.34
N ALA A 66 1.36 -10.27 -4.70
CA ALA A 66 0.31 -10.74 -3.80
C ALA A 66 0.87 -11.84 -2.89
N THR A 67 0.86 -11.59 -1.59
CA THR A 67 1.40 -12.50 -0.56
C THR A 67 0.28 -13.23 0.18
N GLY A 68 0.49 -14.52 0.48
CA GLY A 68 -0.51 -15.36 1.17
C GLY A 68 -1.79 -15.56 0.36
N HIS A 69 -2.96 -15.35 1.00
CA HIS A 69 -4.28 -15.55 0.38
C HIS A 69 -4.79 -14.33 -0.41
N SER A 70 -4.01 -13.25 -0.50
CA SER A 70 -4.40 -12.01 -1.19
C SER A 70 -4.57 -12.18 -2.70
N ILE A 71 -4.01 -13.24 -3.28
CA ILE A 71 -4.16 -13.61 -4.70
C ILE A 71 -5.63 -13.70 -5.13
N LYS A 72 -6.52 -14.22 -4.27
CA LYS A 72 -7.94 -14.41 -4.60
C LYS A 72 -8.63 -13.11 -5.02
N GLY A 73 -8.39 -12.02 -4.28
CA GLY A 73 -8.99 -10.71 -4.60
C GLY A 73 -8.46 -10.05 -5.88
N PHE A 74 -7.34 -10.51 -6.43
CA PHE A 74 -6.79 -9.98 -7.70
C PHE A 74 -7.05 -10.90 -8.90
N ILE A 75 -7.40 -12.18 -8.68
CA ILE A 75 -7.66 -13.16 -9.74
C ILE A 75 -9.16 -13.36 -9.98
N ASP A 76 -10.02 -13.19 -8.98
CA ASP A 76 -11.48 -13.43 -9.10
C ASP A 76 -12.25 -12.33 -9.89
N GLU A 77 -11.58 -11.47 -10.66
CA GLU A 77 -12.20 -10.53 -11.63
C GLU A 77 -12.05 -10.99 -13.10
N GLU A 78 -11.96 -12.30 -13.35
CA GLU A 78 -12.36 -12.89 -14.63
C GLU A 78 -13.70 -13.64 -14.45
N GLY A 79 -14.77 -12.86 -14.48
CA GLY A 79 -16.18 -13.25 -14.48
C GLY A 79 -17.07 -12.06 -14.80
#